data_AF-A0A932AYL6-F1
#
_entry.id   AF-A0A932AYL6-F1
#
_cell.length_a   1.000
_cell.length_b   1.000
_cell.length_c   1.000
_cell.angle_alpha   90.00
_cell.angle_beta   90.00
_cell.angle_gamma   90.00
#
_symmetry.space_group_name_H-M   'P 1'
#
loop_
_entity.id
_entity.type
_entity.pdbx_description
1 polymer ?
#
loop_
_entity_poly.entity_id
_entity_poly.type
_entity_poly.pdbx_seq_one_letter_code
_entity_poly.pdbx_strand_id
1 'polypeptide(L)'
;VGPKGDTLSLVFRRSHSAAVRQAVRNVTSILNLDPEAKEFTVVFGAVPSNNKEIAMVTRSIFEVLLDIASTIAVPEAHVTERRVQSTAEGDLGPHGTIPPLIKITSSNSPEKPGDAFVAIPYRNQWFWIDDRDPASKNLFSFILLLFTFVETGSKDIVPVLSIPTTR
;
A
#
# COMPACT_ATOMS: atom_id res chain seq x y z
N VAL A 1 20.51 24.11 20.49
CA VAL A 1 19.05 23.89 20.39
C VAL A 1 18.77 23.60 18.93
N GLY A 2 18.62 22.32 18.57
CA GLY A 2 18.38 21.90 17.17
C GLY A 2 17.00 22.33 16.69
N PRO A 3 16.78 22.42 15.36
CA PRO A 3 15.50 22.86 14.81
C PRO A 3 14.40 21.91 15.28
N LYS A 4 13.29 22.46 15.78
CA LYS A 4 12.07 21.70 16.08
C LYS A 4 11.52 21.18 14.76
N GLY A 5 11.92 19.97 14.37
CA GLY A 5 11.28 19.23 13.29
C GLY A 5 9.86 18.86 13.71
N ASP A 6 8.93 18.84 12.75
CA ASP A 6 7.58 18.36 12.96
C ASP A 6 7.65 16.95 13.55
N THR A 7 7.17 16.81 14.79
CA THR A 7 7.20 15.56 15.54
C THR A 7 5.81 14.95 15.48
N LEU A 8 5.71 13.74 14.91
CA LEU A 8 4.46 12.99 14.91
C LEU A 8 4.31 12.25 16.24
N SER A 9 3.29 12.59 17.02
CA SER A 9 2.97 11.90 18.29
C SER A 9 1.71 11.06 18.15
N LEU A 10 1.78 9.78 18.55
CA LEU A 10 0.62 8.92 18.74
C LEU A 10 0.20 8.97 20.21
N VAL A 11 -1.08 9.26 20.47
CA VAL A 11 -1.63 9.34 21.83
C VAL A 11 -2.71 8.28 22.02
N PHE A 12 -2.52 7.37 22.97
CA PHE A 12 -3.58 6.45 23.37
C PHE A 12 -4.55 7.17 24.30
N ARG A 13 -5.75 7.46 23.80
CA ARG A 13 -6.82 8.03 24.62
C ARG A 13 -7.20 7.05 25.74
N ARG A 14 -7.49 7.61 26.91
CA ARG A 14 -8.06 6.83 28.02
C ARG A 14 -9.40 6.26 27.58
N SER A 15 -9.48 4.96 27.39
CA SER A 15 -10.71 4.24 27.04
C SER A 15 -11.27 3.47 28.23
N HIS A 16 -12.59 3.52 28.38
CA HIS A 16 -13.31 2.87 29.49
C HIS A 16 -13.74 1.43 29.18
N SER A 17 -13.66 0.97 27.92
CA SER A 17 -14.01 -0.43 27.62
C SER A 17 -12.85 -1.38 27.93
N ALA A 18 -13.17 -2.55 28.47
CA ALA A 18 -12.17 -3.57 28.79
C ALA A 18 -11.44 -4.08 27.53
N ALA A 19 -12.15 -4.20 26.41
CA ALA A 19 -11.61 -4.64 25.13
C ALA A 19 -10.51 -3.70 24.60
N VAL A 20 -10.75 -2.37 24.61
CA VAL A 20 -9.75 -1.41 24.14
C VAL A 20 -8.54 -1.37 25.07
N ARG A 21 -8.73 -1.48 26.39
CA ARG A 21 -7.60 -1.58 27.32
C ARG A 21 -6.74 -2.82 27.07
N GLN A 22 -7.36 -3.95 26.73
CA GLN A 22 -6.61 -5.16 26.37
C GLN A 22 -5.88 -4.97 25.04
N ALA A 23 -6.51 -4.36 24.04
CA ALA A 23 -5.86 -4.08 22.75
C ALA A 23 -4.63 -3.17 22.92
N VAL A 24 -4.74 -2.09 23.72
CA VAL A 24 -3.60 -1.21 24.03
C VAL A 24 -2.49 -1.99 24.72
N ARG A 25 -2.80 -2.81 25.74
CA ARG A 25 -1.81 -3.67 26.40
C ARG A 25 -1.11 -4.63 25.44
N ASN A 26 -1.86 -5.21 24.51
CA ASN A 26 -1.29 -6.11 23.50
C ASN A 26 -0.32 -5.35 22.59
N VAL A 27 -0.71 -4.19 22.08
CA VAL A 27 0.14 -3.35 21.21
C VAL A 27 1.40 -2.91 21.96
N THR A 28 1.26 -2.41 23.19
CA THR A 28 2.43 -1.99 23.99
C THR A 28 3.36 -3.16 24.28
N SER A 29 2.82 -4.36 24.52
CA SER A 29 3.63 -5.56 24.72
C SER A 29 4.34 -6.02 23.45
N ILE A 30 3.65 -6.05 22.30
CA ILE A 30 4.22 -6.50 21.02
C ILE A 30 5.34 -5.57 20.58
N LEU A 31 5.15 -4.26 20.76
CA LEU A 31 6.11 -3.24 20.35
C LEU A 31 7.15 -2.91 21.43
N ASN A 32 7.12 -3.61 22.58
CA ASN A 32 8.00 -3.38 23.72
C ASN A 32 8.02 -1.91 24.20
N LEU A 33 6.84 -1.31 24.28
CA LEU A 33 6.61 0.07 24.69
C LEU A 33 6.37 0.19 26.20
N ASP A 34 6.62 1.38 26.76
CA ASP A 34 6.28 1.73 28.14
C ASP A 34 4.75 1.66 28.32
N PRO A 35 4.23 0.73 29.15
CA PRO A 35 2.79 0.53 29.31
C PRO A 35 2.09 1.67 30.06
N GLU A 36 2.84 2.49 30.80
CA GLU A 36 2.31 3.65 31.54
C GLU A 36 2.38 4.94 30.72
N ALA A 37 3.15 4.95 29.64
CA ALA A 37 3.21 6.07 28.71
C ALA A 37 1.89 6.21 27.93
N LYS A 38 1.48 7.47 27.72
CA LYS A 38 0.26 7.81 26.97
C LYS A 38 0.54 8.40 25.60
N GLU A 39 1.78 8.82 25.40
CA GLU A 39 2.25 9.48 24.19
C GLU A 39 3.53 8.78 23.74
N PHE A 40 3.58 8.49 22.45
CA PHE A 40 4.69 7.83 21.78
C PHE A 40 5.09 8.65 20.57
N THR A 41 6.39 8.93 20.44
CA THR A 41 6.92 9.59 19.26
C THR A 41 6.96 8.58 18.12
N VAL A 42 6.40 8.93 16.96
CA VAL A 42 6.51 8.14 15.74
C VAL A 42 7.63 8.71 14.90
N VAL A 43 8.63 7.88 14.59
CA VAL A 43 9.80 8.29 13.81
C VAL A 43 9.94 7.42 12.58
N PHE A 44 10.54 7.99 11.54
CA PHE A 44 10.96 7.22 10.38
C PHE A 44 12.26 6.48 10.70
N GLY A 45 12.22 5.14 10.67
CA GLY A 45 13.38 4.31 10.99
C GLY A 45 12.99 2.85 11.23
N ALA A 46 13.98 1.95 11.20
CA ALA A 46 13.74 0.53 11.44
C ALA A 46 13.82 0.13 12.92
N VAL A 47 14.52 0.92 13.75
CA VAL A 47 14.82 0.58 15.14
C VAL A 47 14.48 1.78 16.02
N PRO A 48 13.66 1.61 17.07
CA PRO A 48 13.35 2.68 18.01
C PRO A 48 14.53 2.93 18.96
N SER A 49 14.72 4.19 19.34
CA SER A 49 15.79 4.60 20.26
C SER A 49 15.46 4.27 21.73
N ASN A 50 14.17 4.11 22.06
CA ASN A 50 13.69 3.82 23.41
C ASN A 50 12.24 3.26 23.37
N ASN A 51 11.70 2.90 24.53
CA ASN A 51 10.35 2.34 24.70
C ASN A 51 9.20 3.38 24.66
N LYS A 52 9.49 4.63 24.31
CA LYS A 52 8.50 5.70 24.06
C LYS A 52 8.51 6.14 22.60
N GLU A 53 9.18 5.38 21.74
CA GLU A 53 9.34 5.65 20.32
C GLU A 53 8.84 4.47 19.50
N ILE A 54 8.07 4.77 18.45
CA ILE A 54 7.64 3.80 17.44
C ILE A 54 8.40 4.17 16.16
N ALA A 55 9.44 3.40 15.85
CA ALA A 55 10.14 3.51 14.59
C ALA A 55 9.40 2.71 13.53
N MET A 56 9.05 3.37 12.41
CA MET A 56 8.43 2.72 11.28
C MET A 56 9.03 3.16 9.96
N VAL A 57 9.05 2.23 9.01
CA VAL A 57 9.32 2.52 7.60
C VAL A 57 8.04 2.38 6.81
N THR A 58 7.80 3.31 5.90
CA THR A 58 6.70 3.21 4.94
C THR A 58 7.19 2.48 3.69
N ARG A 59 6.35 1.60 3.14
CA ARG A 59 6.59 1.04 1.81
C ARG A 59 6.54 2.15 0.76
N SER A 60 7.39 2.06 -0.25
CA SER A 60 7.26 2.85 -1.47
C SER A 60 5.97 2.48 -2.21
N ILE A 61 5.46 3.39 -3.04
CA ILE A 61 4.29 3.09 -3.88
C ILE A 61 4.54 1.88 -4.79
N PHE A 62 5.79 1.70 -5.25
CA PHE A 62 6.17 0.54 -6.06
C PHE A 62 6.04 -0.77 -5.29
N GLU A 63 6.51 -0.83 -4.04
CA GLU A 63 6.34 -2.00 -3.17
C GLU A 63 4.87 -2.29 -2.87
N VAL A 64 4.04 -1.25 -2.69
CA VAL A 64 2.58 -1.40 -2.54
C VAL A 64 1.96 -2.03 -3.79
N LEU A 65 2.37 -1.61 -4.98
CA LEU A 65 1.88 -2.19 -6.24
C LEU A 65 2.33 -3.65 -6.42
N LEU A 66 3.57 -3.98 -6.04
CA LEU A 66 4.07 -5.36 -6.07
C LEU A 66 3.29 -6.27 -5.12
N ASP A 67 2.99 -5.78 -3.92
CA ASP A 67 2.19 -6.49 -2.92
C ASP A 67 0.78 -6.77 -3.45
N ILE A 68 0.10 -5.77 -4.01
CA ILE A 68 -1.22 -5.93 -4.63
C ILE A 68 -1.15 -6.92 -5.81
N ALA A 69 -0.15 -6.77 -6.69
CA ALA A 69 0.02 -7.65 -7.85
C ALA A 69 0.20 -9.12 -7.47
N SER A 70 0.78 -9.39 -6.29
CA SER A 70 0.98 -10.76 -5.81
C SER A 70 -0.32 -11.47 -5.40
N THR A 71 -1.42 -10.74 -5.23
CA THR A 71 -2.71 -11.25 -4.73
C THR A 71 -3.82 -11.29 -5.78
N ILE A 72 -3.54 -10.95 -7.04
CA ILE A 72 -4.56 -10.92 -8.10
C ILE A 72 -4.91 -12.34 -8.57
N ALA A 73 -6.12 -12.57 -9.07
CA ALA A 73 -6.45 -13.84 -9.72
C ALA A 73 -5.82 -13.88 -11.12
N VAL A 74 -4.80 -14.72 -11.30
CA VAL A 74 -4.10 -14.89 -12.57
C VAL A 74 -4.70 -16.03 -13.40
N PRO A 75 -4.68 -15.93 -14.74
CA PRO A 75 -5.11 -17.02 -15.62
C PRO A 75 -4.24 -18.27 -15.47
N GLU A 76 -4.85 -19.45 -15.40
CA GLU A 76 -4.15 -20.74 -15.26
C GLU A 76 -3.12 -20.96 -16.37
N ALA A 77 -3.45 -20.57 -17.62
CA ALA A 77 -2.52 -20.67 -18.75
C ALA A 77 -1.20 -19.93 -18.49
N HIS A 78 -1.23 -18.77 -17.82
CA HIS A 78 -0.01 -18.04 -17.47
C HIS A 78 0.82 -18.74 -16.40
N VAL A 79 0.18 -19.50 -15.51
CA VAL A 79 0.85 -20.32 -14.49
C VAL A 79 1.50 -21.54 -15.16
N THR A 80 0.77 -22.26 -16.01
CA THR A 80 1.28 -23.44 -16.73
C THR A 80 2.49 -23.07 -17.62
N GLU A 81 2.45 -21.91 -18.27
CA GLU A 81 3.56 -21.37 -19.07
C GLU A 81 4.71 -20.77 -18.24
N ARG A 82 4.62 -20.82 -16.91
CA ARG A 82 5.61 -20.28 -15.96
C ARG A 82 5.88 -18.78 -16.12
N ARG A 83 4.88 -18.02 -16.54
CA ARG A 83 4.98 -16.55 -16.68
C ARG A 83 4.75 -15.83 -15.36
N VAL A 84 3.96 -16.45 -14.48
CA VAL A 84 3.64 -15.97 -13.14
C VAL A 84 3.49 -17.18 -12.23
N GLN A 85 3.73 -17.00 -10.94
CA GLN A 85 3.39 -18.02 -9.95
C GLN A 85 1.86 -18.08 -9.77
N SER A 86 1.35 -19.23 -9.34
CA SER A 86 -0.05 -19.28 -8.89
C SER A 86 -0.21 -18.38 -7.67
N THR A 87 -1.26 -17.59 -7.66
CA THR A 87 -1.69 -16.88 -6.45
C THR A 87 -2.11 -17.90 -5.41
N ALA A 88 -1.67 -17.73 -4.16
CA ALA A 88 -2.03 -18.67 -3.10
C ALA A 88 -3.54 -18.62 -2.82
N GLU A 89 -4.17 -19.76 -2.55
CA GLU A 89 -5.62 -19.80 -2.27
C GLU A 89 -6.01 -18.91 -1.09
N GLY A 90 -5.11 -18.77 -0.10
CA GLY A 90 -5.25 -17.88 1.04
C GLY A 90 -5.20 -16.38 0.70
N ASP A 91 -4.84 -16.00 -0.51
CA ASP A 91 -4.76 -14.61 -0.96
C ASP A 91 -5.85 -14.26 -1.98
N LEU A 92 -6.64 -15.25 -2.44
CA LEU A 92 -7.69 -15.07 -3.44
C LEU A 92 -9.12 -15.01 -2.86
N GLY A 93 -9.30 -15.42 -1.61
CA GLY A 93 -10.61 -15.62 -1.00
C GLY A 93 -10.84 -14.83 0.28
N PRO A 94 -12.11 -14.56 0.64
CA PRO A 94 -12.47 -13.96 1.94
C PRO A 94 -12.15 -14.87 3.15
N HIS A 95 -11.80 -16.13 2.90
CA HIS A 95 -11.40 -17.13 3.90
C HIS A 95 -9.88 -17.29 4.02
N GLY A 96 -9.13 -16.47 3.30
CA GLY A 96 -7.70 -16.33 3.46
C GLY A 96 -7.29 -15.78 4.82
N THR A 97 -6.07 -16.08 5.27
CA THR A 97 -5.48 -15.44 6.46
C THR A 97 -5.36 -13.92 6.29
N ILE A 98 -5.23 -13.44 5.05
CA ILE A 98 -5.23 -12.02 4.69
C ILE A 98 -6.00 -11.88 3.36
N PRO A 99 -7.22 -11.35 3.35
CA PRO A 99 -7.95 -11.12 2.09
C PRO A 99 -7.23 -10.07 1.24
N PRO A 100 -7.34 -10.14 -0.10
CA PRO A 100 -6.66 -9.21 -0.99
C PRO A 100 -7.19 -7.80 -0.75
N LEU A 101 -6.29 -6.82 -0.73
CA LEU A 101 -6.63 -5.41 -0.54
C LEU A 101 -7.47 -4.86 -1.71
N ILE A 102 -7.20 -5.35 -2.93
CA ILE A 102 -7.98 -5.07 -4.13
C ILE A 102 -8.23 -6.41 -4.83
N LYS A 103 -9.50 -6.73 -5.05
CA LYS A 103 -9.89 -7.92 -5.80
C LYS A 103 -9.81 -7.63 -7.30
N ILE A 104 -8.74 -8.10 -7.93
CA ILE A 104 -8.56 -8.06 -9.37
C ILE A 104 -8.75 -9.47 -9.91
N THR A 105 -9.72 -9.64 -10.79
CA THR A 105 -10.03 -10.93 -11.43
C THR A 105 -9.57 -10.95 -12.87
N SER A 106 -9.40 -12.15 -13.42
CA SER A 106 -9.02 -12.38 -14.80
C SER A 106 -9.97 -13.37 -15.49
N SER A 107 -10.02 -13.31 -16.82
CA SER A 107 -10.87 -14.16 -17.64
C SER A 107 -10.06 -14.74 -18.79
N ASN A 108 -10.37 -15.98 -19.13
CA ASN A 108 -9.87 -16.65 -20.32
C ASN A 108 -10.63 -16.25 -21.59
N SER A 109 -11.69 -15.43 -21.47
CA SER A 109 -12.42 -14.89 -22.61
C SER A 109 -11.74 -13.64 -23.17
N PRO A 110 -11.66 -13.49 -24.51
CA PRO A 110 -11.21 -12.25 -25.14
C PRO A 110 -12.27 -11.13 -25.07
N GLU A 111 -13.47 -11.44 -24.60
CA GLU A 111 -14.55 -10.45 -24.46
C GLU A 111 -14.36 -9.59 -23.21
N LYS A 112 -14.55 -8.28 -23.36
CA LYS A 112 -14.46 -7.33 -22.26
C LYS A 112 -15.59 -7.58 -21.24
N PRO A 113 -15.31 -7.62 -19.93
CA PRO A 113 -16.35 -7.74 -18.91
C PRO A 113 -17.36 -6.57 -18.98
N GLY A 114 -18.66 -6.89 -18.95
CA GLY A 114 -19.72 -5.90 -19.08
C GLY A 114 -19.87 -4.95 -17.88
N ASP A 115 -19.81 -5.50 -16.66
CA ASP A 115 -20.03 -4.77 -15.40
C ASP A 115 -18.72 -4.53 -14.63
N ALA A 116 -17.66 -4.11 -15.32
CA ALA A 116 -16.38 -3.79 -14.69
C ALA A 116 -16.26 -2.29 -14.38
N PHE A 117 -15.79 -1.97 -13.17
CA PHE A 117 -15.40 -0.60 -12.81
C PHE A 117 -14.23 -0.11 -13.66
N VAL A 118 -13.22 -0.97 -13.79
CA VAL A 118 -12.08 -0.79 -14.69
C VAL A 118 -11.72 -2.15 -15.27
N ALA A 119 -11.43 -2.19 -16.56
CA ALA A 119 -11.01 -3.40 -17.26
C ALA A 119 -9.86 -3.07 -18.20
N ILE A 120 -8.79 -3.85 -18.13
CA ILE A 120 -7.57 -3.66 -18.92
C ILE A 120 -7.30 -4.94 -19.71
N PRO A 121 -7.11 -4.85 -21.04
CA PRO A 121 -6.70 -5.99 -21.84
C PRO A 121 -5.18 -6.19 -21.68
N TYR A 122 -4.76 -7.42 -21.41
CA TYR A 122 -3.36 -7.82 -21.36
C TYR A 122 -3.20 -9.24 -21.89
N ARG A 123 -2.37 -9.42 -22.93
CA ARG A 123 -2.08 -10.72 -23.55
C ARG A 123 -3.34 -11.54 -23.92
N ASN A 124 -4.27 -10.92 -24.66
CA ASN A 124 -5.53 -11.53 -25.12
C ASN A 124 -6.48 -11.96 -23.99
N GLN A 125 -6.27 -11.44 -22.77
CA GLN A 125 -7.11 -11.67 -21.61
C GLN A 125 -7.49 -10.35 -20.97
N TRP A 126 -8.56 -10.36 -20.18
CA TRP A 126 -9.03 -9.20 -19.46
C TRP A 126 -8.77 -9.34 -17.97
N PHE A 127 -8.27 -8.26 -17.37
CA PHE A 127 -8.14 -8.09 -15.94
C PHE A 127 -9.06 -6.95 -15.51
N TRP A 128 -9.84 -7.14 -14.45
CA TRP A 128 -10.80 -6.12 -14.02
C TRP A 128 -11.06 -6.11 -12.52
N ILE A 129 -11.62 -4.99 -12.08
CA ILE A 129 -12.28 -4.84 -10.78
C ILE A 129 -13.79 -4.83 -11.04
N ASP A 130 -14.54 -5.67 -10.32
CA ASP A 130 -15.99 -5.76 -10.43
C ASP A 130 -16.66 -4.44 -9.99
N ASP A 131 -17.65 -3.96 -10.75
CA ASP A 131 -18.36 -2.73 -10.41
C ASP A 131 -19.18 -2.85 -9.11
N ARG A 132 -19.40 -4.07 -8.62
CA ARG A 132 -20.13 -4.36 -7.38
C ARG A 132 -19.21 -4.49 -6.17
N ASP A 133 -17.93 -4.12 -6.30
CA ASP A 133 -16.94 -4.13 -5.21
C ASP A 133 -16.49 -2.70 -4.80
N PRO A 134 -17.24 -2.02 -3.90
CA PRO A 134 -16.87 -0.70 -3.39
C PRO A 134 -15.54 -0.65 -2.66
N ALA A 135 -15.13 -1.74 -2.00
CA ALA A 135 -13.89 -1.77 -1.23
C ALA A 135 -12.68 -1.67 -2.16
N SER A 136 -12.66 -2.51 -3.20
CA SER A 136 -11.62 -2.48 -4.24
C SER A 136 -11.61 -1.14 -4.99
N LYS A 137 -12.78 -0.57 -5.32
CA LYS A 137 -12.90 0.75 -5.96
C LYS A 137 -12.26 1.85 -5.13
N ASN A 138 -12.61 1.94 -3.85
CA ASN A 138 -12.12 2.98 -2.96
C ASN A 138 -10.60 2.94 -2.84
N LEU A 139 -10.03 1.74 -2.66
CA LEU A 139 -8.59 1.60 -2.53
C LEU A 139 -7.86 1.86 -3.86
N PHE A 140 -8.40 1.37 -4.98
CA PHE A 140 -7.84 1.66 -6.31
C PHE A 140 -7.82 3.17 -6.60
N SER A 141 -8.93 3.87 -6.35
CA SER A 141 -9.01 5.32 -6.48
C SER A 141 -8.06 6.05 -5.53
N PHE A 142 -7.86 5.55 -4.32
CA PHE A 142 -6.88 6.11 -3.39
C PHE A 142 -5.45 5.96 -3.91
N ILE A 143 -5.07 4.82 -4.49
CA ILE A 143 -3.75 4.65 -5.13
C ILE A 143 -3.57 5.60 -6.31
N LEU A 144 -4.61 5.77 -7.14
CA LEU A 144 -4.58 6.77 -8.22
C LEU A 144 -4.35 8.19 -7.68
N LEU A 145 -5.01 8.55 -6.57
CA LEU A 145 -4.77 9.82 -5.88
C LEU A 145 -3.33 9.92 -5.38
N LEU A 146 -2.76 8.85 -4.80
CA LEU A 146 -1.36 8.84 -4.36
C LEU A 146 -0.39 9.10 -5.52
N PHE A 147 -0.66 8.59 -6.72
CA PHE A 147 0.17 8.89 -7.89
C PHE A 147 0.21 10.37 -8.24
N THR A 148 -0.88 11.12 -8.02
CA THR A 148 -0.89 12.57 -8.26
C THR A 148 0.11 13.33 -7.38
N PHE A 149 0.50 12.77 -6.23
CA PHE A 149 1.53 13.35 -5.35
C PHE A 149 2.94 12.91 -5.73
N VAL A 150 3.10 11.70 -6.29
CA VAL A 150 4.40 11.18 -6.76
C VAL A 150 4.80 11.84 -8.09
N GLU A 151 3.84 12.36 -8.84
CA GLU A 151 4.05 13.20 -10.01
C GLU A 151 4.51 14.62 -9.60
N THR A 152 5.60 14.72 -8.84
CA THR A 152 6.33 15.99 -8.69
C THR A 152 6.91 16.32 -10.06
N GLY A 153 6.32 17.30 -10.73
CA GLY A 153 6.51 17.60 -12.13
C GLY A 153 7.96 17.51 -12.61
N SER A 154 8.18 16.62 -13.58
CA SER A 154 9.16 16.82 -14.63
C SER A 154 8.73 18.05 -15.43
N LYS A 155 8.94 19.25 -14.88
CA LYS A 155 9.05 20.42 -15.72
C LYS A 155 10.35 20.21 -16.45
N ASP A 156 10.27 19.77 -17.70
CA ASP A 156 11.39 19.58 -18.60
C ASP A 156 12.42 20.69 -18.34
N ILE A 157 13.55 20.35 -17.72
CA ILE A 157 14.71 21.22 -17.75
C ILE A 157 15.20 21.10 -19.19
N VAL A 158 14.61 21.92 -20.07
CA VAL A 158 15.10 22.09 -21.43
C VAL A 158 16.59 22.43 -21.32
N PRO A 159 17.50 21.63 -21.90
CA PRO A 159 18.92 21.87 -21.73
C PRO A 159 19.28 23.26 -22.30
N VAL A 160 19.73 24.16 -21.42
CA VAL A 160 20.21 25.48 -21.82
C VAL A 160 21.65 25.33 -22.31
N LEU A 161 21.81 25.32 -23.64
CA LEU A 161 23.13 25.39 -24.27
C LEU A 161 23.69 26.81 -24.08
N SER A 162 24.68 26.94 -23.19
CA SER A 162 25.41 28.20 -22.99
C SER A 162 26.68 28.16 -23.84
N ILE A 163 26.74 28.91 -24.94
CA ILE A 163 27.98 29.09 -25.72
C ILE A 163 28.76 30.27 -25.11
N PRO A 164 30.00 30.10 -24.64
CA PRO A 164 30.83 31.21 -24.21
C PRO A 164 31.22 32.05 -25.43
N THR A 165 30.87 33.33 -25.44
CA THR A 165 31.44 34.29 -26.40
C THR A 165 32.75 34.81 -25.83
N THR A 166 33.85 34.11 -26.13
CA THR A 166 35.19 34.65 -25.88
C THR A 166 35.66 35.37 -27.15
N ARG A 167 36.10 36.62 -26.98
CA ARG A 167 36.71 37.48 -28.01
C ARG A 167 38.21 37.21 -28.08
#